data_AF-B1PTU8-F1
#
_entry.id   AF-B1PTU8-F1
#
_cell.length_a   1.000
_cell.length_b   1.000
_cell.length_c   1.000
_cell.angle_alpha   90.00
_cell.angle_beta   90.00
_cell.angle_gamma   90.00
#
_symmetry.space_group_name_H-M   'P 1'
#
loop_
_entity.id
_entity.type
_entity.pdbx_description
1 polymer ?
#
loop_
_entity_poly.entity_id
_entity_poly.type
_entity_poly.pdbx_seq_one_letter_code
_entity_poly.pdbx_strand_id
1 'polypeptide(L)' 'MFSIIFIASIIMMISFFVMILASILSKKTLVDREKSSPFECGFDPKSSSRLPF' A
#
# COMPACT_ATOMS: atom_id res chain seq x y z
N MET A 1 -16.64 -6.17 25.53
CA MET A 1 -15.77 -5.03 25.18
C MET A 1 -14.29 -5.43 25.16
N PHE A 2 -13.74 -5.95 26.25
CA PHE A 2 -12.32 -6.39 26.31
C PHE A 2 -11.97 -7.50 25.30
N SER A 3 -12.85 -8.49 25.11
CA SER A 3 -12.68 -9.54 24.09
C SER A 3 -12.61 -8.98 22.66
N ILE A 4 -13.40 -7.95 22.35
CA ILE A 4 -13.40 -7.31 21.01
C ILE A 4 -12.07 -6.58 20.79
N ILE A 5 -11.57 -5.87 21.80
CA ILE A 5 -10.27 -5.17 21.74
C ILE A 5 -9.13 -6.19 21.54
N PHE A 6 -9.19 -7.32 22.26
CA PHE A 6 -8.20 -8.38 22.12
C PHE A 6 -8.19 -8.97 20.70
N ILE A 7 -9.36 -9.30 20.15
CA ILE A 7 -9.48 -9.80 18.77
C ILE A 7 -8.97 -8.76 17.76
N ALA A 8 -9.31 -7.48 17.92
CA ALA A 8 -8.83 -6.42 17.04
C ALA A 8 -7.29 -6.27 17.08
N SER A 9 -6.68 -6.37 18.27
CA SER A 9 -5.22 -6.31 18.42
C SER A 9 -4.49 -7.46 17.73
N ILE A 10 -5.07 -8.68 17.79
CA ILE A 10 -4.51 -9.86 17.12
C ILE A 10 -4.57 -9.69 15.59
N ILE A 11 -5.70 -9.23 15.06
CA ILE A 11 -5.84 -8.98 13.62
C ILE A 11 -4.85 -7.92 13.14
N MET A 12 -4.68 -6.84 13.90
CA MET A 12 -3.70 -5.79 13.59
C MET A 12 -2.28 -6.35 13.58
N MET A 13 -1.89 -7.14 14.58
CA MET A 13 -0.58 -7.80 14.63
C MET A 13 -0.34 -8.67 13.40
N ILE A 14 -1.30 -9.53 13.03
CA ILE A 14 -1.19 -10.41 11.86
C ILE A 14 -1.02 -9.59 10.57
N SER A 15 -1.82 -8.55 10.38
CA SER A 15 -1.73 -7.67 9.19
C SER A 15 -0.36 -7.00 9.07
N PHE A 16 0.22 -6.57 10.20
CA PHE A 16 1.52 -5.94 10.24
C PHE A 16 2.64 -6.92 9.87
N PHE A 17 2.59 -8.14 10.41
CA PHE A 17 3.54 -9.19 10.03
C PHE A 17 3.48 -9.52 8.53
N VAL A 18 2.28 -9.66 7.97
CA VAL A 18 2.11 -9.92 6.53
C VAL A 18 2.67 -8.78 5.68
N MET A 19 2.41 -7.51 6.04
CA MET A 19 2.95 -6.35 5.33
C MET A 19 4.48 -6.28 5.37
N ILE A 20 5.09 -6.59 6.53
CA ILE A 20 6.56 -6.62 6.66
C ILE A 20 7.15 -7.73 5.79
N LEU A 21 6.59 -8.94 5.89
CA LEU A 21 7.08 -10.08 5.09
C LEU A 21 6.95 -9.80 3.60
N ALA A 22 5.81 -9.26 3.15
CA ALA A 22 5.61 -8.87 1.76
C ALA A 22 6.64 -7.81 1.31
N SER A 23 6.97 -6.85 2.17
CA SER A 23 7.94 -5.78 1.86
C SER A 23 9.38 -6.29 1.78
N ILE A 24 9.75 -7.28 2.61
CA ILE A 24 11.09 -7.90 2.61
C ILE A 24 11.24 -8.87 1.42
N LEU A 25 10.21 -9.66 1.14
CA LEU A 25 10.20 -10.63 0.03
C LEU A 25 10.06 -9.95 -1.35
N SER A 26 9.41 -8.79 -1.39
CA SER A 26 9.37 -7.93 -2.58
C SER A 26 10.81 -7.54 -2.95
N LYS A 27 11.39 -8.21 -3.95
CA LYS A 27 12.60 -7.73 -4.63
C LYS A 27 12.35 -6.32 -5.16
N LYS A 28 12.73 -5.29 -4.40
CA LYS A 28 12.77 -3.90 -4.87
C LYS A 28 13.97 -3.74 -5.80
N THR A 29 13.92 -4.35 -6.98
CA THR A 29 14.92 -4.13 -8.02
C THR A 29 14.70 -2.76 -8.62
N LEU A 30 15.46 -1.77 -8.15
CA LEU A 30 15.53 -0.38 -8.63
C LEU A 30 14.17 0.35 -8.61
N VAL A 31 14.14 1.52 -7.98
CA VAL A 31 12.95 2.39 -8.03
C VAL A 31 12.86 2.97 -9.44
N ASP A 32 12.07 2.29 -10.29
CA ASP A 32 11.77 2.75 -11.64
C ASP A 32 10.67 3.81 -11.56
N ARG A 33 10.97 5.00 -12.09
CA ARG A 33 10.05 6.15 -12.11
C ARG A 33 8.72 5.79 -12.78
N GLU A 34 8.76 5.02 -13.87
CA GLU A 34 7.57 4.64 -14.64
C GLU A 34 6.68 3.64 -13.89
N LYS A 35 7.25 2.82 -13.00
CA LYS A 35 6.46 1.94 -12.13
C LYS A 35 5.84 2.69 -10.95
N SER A 36 6.41 3.84 -10.59
CA SER A 36 5.95 4.69 -9.51
C SER A 36 5.00 5.82 -9.96
N SER A 37 4.82 6.02 -11.27
CA SER A 37 3.87 6.97 -11.81
C SER A 37 2.43 6.41 -11.81
N PRO A 38 1.40 7.27 -11.74
CA PRO A 38 0.01 6.83 -11.87
C PRO A 38 -0.23 6.10 -13.18
N PHE A 39 -0.99 5.01 -13.13
CA PHE A 39 -1.38 4.30 -14.34
C PHE A 39 -2.48 5.08 -15.07
N GLU A 40 -2.12 5.70 -16.19
CA GLU A 40 -3.07 6.29 -17.14
C GLU A 40 -2.91 5.66 -18.53
N CYS A 41 -3.00 4.32 -18.60
CA CYS A 41 -2.83 3.56 -19.84
C CYS A 41 -1.48 3.79 -20.56
N GLY A 42 -0.45 4.20 -19.81
CA GLY A 42 0.87 4.55 -20.35
C GLY A 42 1.04 6.01 -20.77
N PHE A 43 0.03 6.85 -20.55
CA PHE A 43 0.11 8.30 -20.74
C PHE A 43 0.51 9.00 -19.43
N ASP A 44 1.09 10.19 -19.57
CA ASP A 44 1.32 11.06 -18.43
C ASP A 44 0.01 11.70 -17.94
N PRO A 45 -0.17 11.83 -16.61
CA PRO A 45 -1.34 12.48 -16.03
C PRO A 45 -1.52 13.90 -16.54
N LYS A 46 -2.64 14.15 -17.24
CA LYS A 46 -2.99 15.49 -17.77
C LYS A 46 -3.35 16.48 -16.66
N SER A 47 -3.86 15.98 -15.54
CA SER A 47 -4.22 16.76 -14.35
C SER A 47 -4.07 15.90 -13.10
N SER A 48 -4.02 16.52 -11.93
CA SER A 48 -4.07 15.75 -10.68
C SER A 48 -5.39 14.97 -10.60
N SER A 49 -5.34 13.76 -10.05
CA SER A 49 -6.54 12.95 -9.78
C SER A 49 -7.41 13.52 -8.66
N ARG A 50 -6.95 14.61 -8.02
CA ARG A 50 -7.70 15.32 -6.97
C ARG A 50 -8.67 16.28 -7.64
N LEU A 51 -9.95 15.92 -7.58
CA LEU A 51 -11.03 16.84 -7.92
C LEU A 51 -11.07 17.97 -6.86
N PRO A 52 -11.21 19.24 -7.27
CA PRO A 52 -11.54 20.30 -6.33
C PRO A 52 -12.94 20.01 -5.77
N PHE A 53 -13.02 19.97 -4.45
CA PHE A 53 -14.28 19.92 -3.70
C PHE A 53 -14.99 21.26 -3.78
#